data_AF-A0A9J6BE03-F1
#
_entry.id   AF-A0A9J6BE03-F1
#
_cell.length_a   1.000
_cell.length_b   1.000
_cell.length_c   1.000
_cell.angle_alpha   90.00
_cell.angle_beta   90.00
_cell.angle_gamma   90.00
#
_symmetry.space_group_name_H-M   'P 1'
#
loop_
_entity.id
_entity.type
_entity.pdbx_description
1 polymer ?
#
loop_
_entity_poly.entity_id
_entity_poly.type
_entity_poly.pdbx_seq_one_letter_code
_entity_poly.pdbx_strand_id
1 'polypeptide(L)'
;MSLLFKRPENLMFPKIYYTFKAKDVDCEILVEYRVQDLPETYFKEALSLLSEHFLSCEELCASHDCWNDVVDVLTHINNQINPFEIFNVDQYFTAYGLVVNSKYRGREIVTEMLKARIPIIKAFGLKVTVTIFTGIGSQTAAKKADYDDLYSFKYIKF
;
A
#
# COMPACT_ATOMS: atom_id res chain seq x y z
N MET A 1 -1.52 11.25 26.28
CA MET A 1 -2.86 11.43 25.70
C MET A 1 -2.73 11.07 24.22
N SER A 2 -3.14 9.87 23.80
CA SER A 2 -3.02 9.47 22.40
C SER A 2 -4.04 10.25 21.58
N LEU A 3 -3.56 11.18 20.74
CA LEU A 3 -4.39 11.85 19.76
C LEU A 3 -4.72 10.84 18.67
N LEU A 4 -5.94 10.30 18.75
CA LEU A 4 -6.48 9.42 17.73
C LEU A 4 -6.58 10.22 16.43
N PHE A 5 -5.82 9.85 15.39
CA PHE A 5 -5.86 10.53 14.10
C PHE A 5 -7.26 10.43 13.50
N LYS A 6 -7.79 11.55 13.00
CA LYS A 6 -9.11 11.62 12.36
C LYS A 6 -8.99 12.24 10.98
N ARG A 7 -9.83 11.78 10.06
CA ARG A 7 -9.98 12.40 8.74
C ARG A 7 -10.35 13.89 8.92
N PRO A 8 -9.71 14.82 8.18
CA PRO A 8 -10.10 16.23 8.22
C PRO A 8 -11.57 16.45 7.82
N GLU A 9 -12.32 17.23 8.59
CA GLU A 9 -13.78 17.44 8.39
C GLU A 9 -14.12 18.12 7.06
N ASN A 10 -13.21 18.95 6.55
CA ASN A 10 -13.36 19.64 5.27
C ASN A 10 -13.03 18.75 4.05
N LEU A 11 -12.59 17.51 4.26
CA LEU A 11 -12.21 16.61 3.19
C LEU A 11 -13.42 15.78 2.73
N MET A 12 -14.08 16.24 1.66
CA MET A 12 -15.22 15.56 1.04
C MET A 12 -14.95 14.06 0.85
N PHE A 13 -15.98 13.23 1.03
CA PHE A 13 -15.91 11.78 0.87
C PHE A 13 -17.05 11.31 -0.05
N PRO A 14 -16.78 10.49 -1.09
CA PRO A 14 -15.47 10.05 -1.54
C PRO A 14 -14.73 11.11 -2.37
N LYS A 15 -13.42 11.24 -2.15
CA LYS A 15 -12.53 12.12 -2.92
C LYS A 15 -11.70 11.31 -3.90
N ILE A 16 -11.56 11.83 -5.12
CA ILE A 16 -10.57 11.38 -6.10
C ILE A 16 -9.25 12.11 -5.80
N TYR A 17 -8.17 11.36 -5.59
CA TYR A 17 -6.85 11.90 -5.27
C TYR A 17 -5.91 11.96 -6.47
N TYR A 18 -6.10 11.05 -7.41
CA TYR A 18 -5.17 10.85 -8.51
C TYR A 18 -5.87 10.20 -9.69
N THR A 19 -5.47 10.57 -10.90
CA THR A 19 -5.91 9.95 -12.15
C THR A 19 -4.68 9.67 -13.00
N PHE A 20 -4.74 8.60 -13.77
CA PHE A 20 -3.65 8.18 -14.64
C PHE A 20 -4.20 7.38 -15.83
N LYS A 21 -3.42 7.24 -16.88
CA LYS A 21 -3.79 6.42 -18.04
C LYS A 21 -2.98 5.14 -18.06
N ALA A 22 -3.64 4.01 -18.31
CA ALA A 22 -2.99 2.72 -18.51
C ALA A 22 -3.75 1.90 -19.55
N LYS A 23 -3.13 0.83 -20.06
CA LYS A 23 -3.77 -0.06 -21.02
C LYS A 23 -5.01 -0.70 -20.40
N ASP A 24 -6.09 -0.78 -21.16
CA ASP A 24 -7.31 -1.47 -20.76
C ASP A 24 -7.06 -2.98 -20.53
N VAL A 25 -8.00 -3.64 -19.83
CA VAL A 25 -7.92 -5.08 -19.58
C VAL A 25 -8.23 -5.89 -20.84
N ASP A 26 -9.21 -5.45 -21.62
CA ASP A 26 -9.78 -6.22 -22.74
C ASP A 26 -9.19 -5.78 -24.09
N CYS A 27 -8.57 -4.60 -24.16
CA CYS A 27 -7.98 -4.07 -25.39
C CYS A 27 -6.70 -3.27 -25.16
N GLU A 28 -5.93 -3.05 -26.23
CA GLU A 28 -4.65 -2.33 -26.16
C GLU A 28 -4.78 -0.79 -26.10
N ILE A 29 -5.99 -0.27 -25.94
CA ILE A 29 -6.21 1.18 -25.83
C ILE A 29 -5.88 1.68 -24.42
N LEU A 30 -5.45 2.95 -24.33
CA LEU A 30 -5.28 3.60 -23.05
C LEU A 30 -6.64 4.09 -22.52
N VAL A 31 -6.98 3.69 -21.31
CA VAL A 31 -8.15 4.18 -20.57
C VAL A 31 -7.70 4.93 -19.33
N GLU A 32 -8.57 5.80 -18.83
CA GLU A 32 -8.32 6.58 -17.63
C GLU A 32 -8.75 5.82 -16.37
N TYR A 33 -7.81 5.66 -15.45
CA TYR A 33 -8.02 5.11 -14.12
C TYR A 33 -8.01 6.22 -13.07
N ARG A 34 -8.62 5.96 -11.92
CA ARG A 34 -8.63 6.88 -10.78
C ARG A 34 -8.33 6.16 -9.47
N VAL A 35 -7.64 6.85 -8.58
CA VAL A 35 -7.46 6.45 -7.17
C VAL A 35 -8.29 7.39 -6.31
N GLN A 36 -9.19 6.81 -5.52
CA GLN A 36 -10.15 7.54 -4.70
C GLN A 36 -10.34 6.89 -3.33
N ASP A 37 -11.02 7.59 -2.42
CA ASP A 37 -11.57 6.96 -1.23
C ASP A 37 -12.45 5.77 -1.62
N LEU A 38 -12.34 4.67 -0.85
CA LEU A 38 -13.18 3.49 -0.98
C LEU A 38 -14.56 3.81 -0.37
N PRO A 39 -15.65 3.90 -1.16
CA PRO A 39 -16.99 4.07 -0.61
C PRO A 39 -17.43 2.82 0.16
N GLU A 40 -18.21 3.01 1.23
CA GLU A 40 -18.67 1.92 2.10
C GLU A 40 -19.41 0.80 1.36
N THR A 41 -20.11 1.16 0.28
CA THR A 41 -20.82 0.21 -0.59
C THR A 41 -19.91 -0.83 -1.25
N TYR A 42 -18.59 -0.60 -1.29
CA TYR A 42 -17.60 -1.50 -1.88
C TYR A 42 -16.74 -2.23 -0.84
N PHE A 43 -17.03 -2.09 0.46
CA PHE A 43 -16.20 -2.69 1.51
C PHE A 43 -16.16 -4.21 1.41
N LYS A 44 -17.31 -4.84 1.14
CA LYS A 44 -17.39 -6.30 1.02
C LYS A 44 -16.59 -6.81 -0.18
N GLU A 45 -16.69 -6.13 -1.31
CA GLU A 45 -15.98 -6.42 -2.54
C GLU A 45 -14.47 -6.21 -2.37
N ALA A 46 -14.05 -5.14 -1.69
CA ALA A 46 -12.65 -4.88 -1.39
C ALA A 46 -12.05 -5.95 -0.46
N LEU A 47 -12.81 -6.39 0.55
CA LEU A 47 -12.40 -7.47 1.46
C LEU A 47 -12.31 -8.82 0.75
N SER A 48 -13.25 -9.14 -0.14
CA SER A 48 -13.19 -10.34 -1.00
C SER A 48 -11.96 -10.26 -1.92
N LEU A 49 -11.70 -9.11 -2.55
CA LEU A 49 -10.53 -8.91 -3.40
C LEU A 49 -9.21 -9.14 -2.63
N LEU A 50 -9.09 -8.59 -1.42
CA LEU A 50 -7.93 -8.82 -0.55
C LEU A 50 -7.82 -10.31 -0.18
N SER A 51 -8.91 -10.94 0.24
CA SER A 51 -8.90 -12.34 0.66
C SER A 51 -8.51 -13.29 -0.48
N GLU A 52 -9.03 -13.04 -1.68
CA GLU A 52 -8.84 -13.92 -2.85
C GLU A 52 -7.47 -13.73 -3.50
N HIS A 53 -6.96 -12.50 -3.59
CA HIS A 53 -5.78 -12.21 -4.40
C HIS A 53 -4.56 -11.72 -3.63
N PHE A 54 -4.72 -11.23 -2.40
CA PHE A 54 -3.59 -10.80 -1.57
C PHE A 54 -3.10 -11.98 -0.73
N LEU A 55 -3.96 -12.56 0.12
CA LEU A 55 -3.55 -13.63 1.04
C LEU A 55 -2.98 -14.87 0.33
N SER A 56 -3.46 -15.17 -0.87
CA SER A 56 -2.99 -16.29 -1.68
C SER A 56 -1.64 -16.05 -2.38
N CYS A 57 -1.23 -14.79 -2.52
CA CYS A 57 -0.10 -14.39 -3.36
C CYS A 57 0.98 -13.58 -2.61
N GLU A 58 0.76 -13.25 -1.34
CA GLU A 58 1.67 -12.43 -0.56
C GLU A 58 2.84 -13.31 -0.07
N GLU A 59 4.06 -12.85 -0.32
CA GLU A 59 5.26 -13.65 -0.06
C GLU A 59 5.38 -14.10 1.41
N LEU A 60 4.98 -13.31 2.42
CA LEU A 60 5.01 -13.77 3.81
C LEU A 60 4.03 -14.92 4.04
N CYS A 61 2.79 -14.80 3.57
CA CYS A 61 1.78 -15.86 3.70
C CYS A 61 2.15 -17.14 2.92
N ALA A 62 2.85 -17.01 1.79
CA ALA A 62 3.22 -18.14 0.95
C ALA A 62 4.52 -18.85 1.38
N SER A 63 5.42 -18.14 2.07
CA SER A 63 6.74 -18.67 2.45
C SER A 63 6.85 -19.15 3.90
N HIS A 64 5.81 -18.92 4.71
CA HIS A 64 5.79 -19.29 6.11
C HIS A 64 4.64 -20.25 6.40
N ASP A 65 4.98 -21.36 7.05
CA ASP A 65 4.03 -22.43 7.34
C ASP A 65 3.08 -22.07 8.49
N CYS A 66 3.41 -21.03 9.26
CA CYS A 66 2.58 -20.56 10.34
C CYS A 66 2.47 -19.03 10.43
N TRP A 67 1.32 -18.56 10.94
CA TRP A 67 1.07 -17.14 11.18
C TRP A 67 2.07 -16.49 12.14
N ASN A 68 2.70 -17.27 13.02
CA ASN A 68 3.71 -16.74 13.95
C ASN A 68 4.94 -16.23 13.20
N ASP A 69 5.41 -16.94 12.17
CA ASP A 69 6.59 -16.49 11.43
C ASP A 69 6.30 -15.17 10.68
N VAL A 70 5.09 -15.01 10.14
CA VAL A 70 4.64 -13.74 9.54
C VAL A 70 4.68 -12.60 10.57
N VAL A 71 4.20 -12.87 11.79
CA VAL A 71 4.23 -11.90 12.89
C VAL A 71 5.68 -11.59 13.31
N ASP A 72 6.54 -12.58 13.41
CA ASP A 72 7.94 -12.43 13.80
C ASP A 72 8.71 -11.61 12.77
N VAL A 73 8.48 -11.86 11.47
CA VAL A 73 9.04 -11.07 10.38
C VAL A 73 8.61 -9.61 10.47
N LEU A 74 7.30 -9.36 10.60
CA LEU A 74 6.78 -7.99 10.68
C LEU A 74 7.27 -7.28 11.95
N THR A 75 7.38 -8.01 13.06
CA THR A 75 7.91 -7.50 14.33
C THR A 75 9.39 -7.15 14.20
N HIS A 76 10.18 -8.04 13.60
CA HIS A 76 11.61 -7.81 13.36
C HIS A 76 11.83 -6.54 12.57
N ILE A 77 11.14 -6.37 11.43
CA ILE A 77 11.27 -5.18 10.55
C ILE A 77 10.85 -3.91 11.28
N ASN A 78 9.70 -3.92 11.96
CA ASN A 78 9.20 -2.74 12.67
C ASN A 78 10.15 -2.29 13.79
N ASN A 79 10.94 -3.20 14.36
CA ASN A 79 11.91 -2.88 15.39
C ASN A 79 13.25 -2.33 14.85
N GLN A 80 13.51 -2.40 13.53
CA GLN A 80 14.78 -1.90 12.96
C GLN A 80 14.77 -0.41 12.69
N ILE A 81 13.60 0.17 12.45
CA ILE A 81 13.47 1.57 12.09
C ILE A 81 12.40 2.24 12.95
N ASN A 82 12.66 3.48 13.32
CA ASN A 82 11.66 4.35 13.94
C ASN A 82 11.32 5.49 12.97
N PRO A 83 10.25 5.39 12.17
CA PRO A 83 9.85 6.44 11.22
C PRO A 83 9.62 7.80 11.89
N PHE A 84 9.15 7.82 13.14
CA PHE A 84 8.89 9.05 13.88
C PHE A 84 10.19 9.83 14.12
N GLU A 85 11.26 9.13 14.53
CA GLU A 85 12.58 9.74 14.76
C GLU A 85 13.27 10.11 13.44
N ILE A 86 13.29 9.20 12.46
CA ILE A 86 13.99 9.40 11.17
C ILE A 86 13.46 10.65 10.45
N PHE A 87 12.15 10.82 10.42
CA PHE A 87 11.51 11.92 9.69
C PHE A 87 11.11 13.09 10.59
N ASN A 88 11.33 12.99 11.90
CA ASN A 88 10.88 13.96 12.91
C ASN A 88 9.39 14.34 12.71
N VAL A 89 8.53 13.33 12.76
CA VAL A 89 7.08 13.45 12.60
C VAL A 89 6.36 12.75 13.75
N ASP A 90 5.17 13.23 14.09
CA ASP A 90 4.30 12.56 15.07
C ASP A 90 3.38 11.51 14.42
N GLN A 91 3.22 11.58 13.09
CA GLN A 91 2.28 10.78 12.32
C GLN A 91 2.82 10.50 10.92
N TYR A 92 2.58 9.29 10.41
CA TYR A 92 2.90 8.89 9.04
C TYR A 92 1.81 7.98 8.47
N PHE A 93 1.75 7.90 7.14
CA PHE A 93 0.79 7.04 6.43
C PHE A 93 1.40 5.67 6.10
N THR A 94 0.75 4.59 6.55
CA THR A 94 1.14 3.20 6.28
C THR A 94 0.00 2.37 5.70
N ALA A 95 0.26 1.13 5.31
CA ALA A 95 -0.74 0.21 4.76
C ALA A 95 -0.50 -1.24 5.20
N TYR A 96 -1.59 -2.00 5.29
CA TYR A 96 -1.60 -3.43 5.61
C TYR A 96 -2.22 -4.23 4.46
N GLY A 97 -1.60 -4.10 3.27
CA GLY A 97 -2.02 -4.79 2.07
C GLY A 97 -2.27 -3.85 0.89
N LEU A 98 -1.92 -4.33 -0.29
CA LEU A 98 -2.12 -3.66 -1.56
C LEU A 98 -2.42 -4.74 -2.61
N VAL A 99 -3.60 -4.67 -3.21
CA VAL A 99 -4.08 -5.73 -4.10
C VAL A 99 -4.53 -5.16 -5.43
N VAL A 100 -4.19 -5.87 -6.49
CA VAL A 100 -4.70 -5.64 -7.84
C VAL A 100 -5.27 -6.96 -8.33
N ASN A 101 -6.53 -6.91 -8.77
CA ASN A 101 -7.19 -8.06 -9.39
C ASN A 101 -6.32 -8.58 -10.55
N SER A 102 -6.16 -9.90 -10.63
CA SER A 102 -5.23 -10.57 -11.54
C SER A 102 -5.36 -10.10 -12.99
N LYS A 103 -6.58 -9.85 -13.47
CA LYS A 103 -6.83 -9.40 -14.86
C LYS A 103 -6.21 -8.04 -15.21
N TYR A 104 -6.01 -7.18 -14.21
CA TYR A 104 -5.43 -5.85 -14.38
C TYR A 104 -3.92 -5.77 -14.08
N ARG A 105 -3.28 -6.89 -13.73
CA ARG A 105 -1.83 -6.92 -13.47
C ARG A 105 -1.04 -6.67 -14.77
N GLY A 106 0.26 -6.37 -14.63
CA GLY A 106 1.16 -6.10 -15.76
C GLY A 106 1.00 -4.71 -16.40
N ARG A 107 0.26 -3.81 -15.76
CA ARG A 107 -0.09 -2.47 -16.29
C ARG A 107 0.35 -1.32 -15.41
N GLU A 108 1.32 -1.57 -14.53
CA GLU A 108 1.89 -0.58 -13.59
C GLU A 108 0.90 0.09 -12.62
N ILE A 109 -0.33 -0.44 -12.49
CA ILE A 109 -1.37 0.09 -11.59
C ILE A 109 -0.87 0.22 -10.15
N VAL A 110 -0.10 -0.76 -9.66
CA VAL A 110 0.48 -0.72 -8.30
C VAL A 110 1.38 0.50 -8.12
N THR A 111 2.25 0.79 -9.10
CA THR A 111 3.12 1.97 -9.10
C THR A 111 2.30 3.25 -9.02
N GLU A 112 1.24 3.35 -9.82
CA GLU A 112 0.36 4.53 -9.84
C GLU A 112 -0.45 4.68 -8.53
N MET A 113 -0.86 3.57 -7.91
CA MET A 113 -1.46 3.60 -6.56
C MET A 113 -0.48 4.09 -5.50
N LEU A 114 0.80 3.77 -5.60
CA LEU A 114 1.83 4.26 -4.69
C LEU A 114 2.12 5.75 -4.91
N LYS A 115 2.21 6.21 -6.17
CA LYS A 115 2.33 7.65 -6.49
C LYS A 115 1.14 8.46 -5.96
N ALA A 116 -0.07 7.89 -6.02
CA ALA A 116 -1.27 8.50 -5.48
C ALA A 116 -1.21 8.74 -3.96
N ARG A 117 -0.29 8.10 -3.23
CA ARG A 117 -0.11 8.39 -1.79
C ARG A 117 0.37 9.81 -1.54
N ILE A 118 1.11 10.44 -2.45
CA ILE A 118 1.55 11.84 -2.29
C ILE A 118 0.36 12.82 -2.18
N PRO A 119 -0.60 12.86 -3.13
CA PRO A 119 -1.78 13.70 -2.98
C PRO A 119 -2.68 13.26 -1.81
N ILE A 120 -2.71 11.97 -1.46
CA ILE A 120 -3.43 11.49 -0.25
C ILE A 120 -2.81 12.10 1.01
N ILE A 121 -1.52 11.88 1.29
CA ILE A 121 -0.90 12.37 2.53
C ILE A 121 -1.00 13.90 2.65
N LYS A 122 -0.86 14.63 1.54
CA LYS A 122 -1.06 16.08 1.51
C LYS A 122 -2.48 16.48 1.91
N ALA A 123 -3.50 15.77 1.42
CA ALA A 123 -4.90 16.03 1.77
C ALA A 123 -5.21 15.72 3.25
N PHE A 124 -4.46 14.81 3.86
CA PHE A 124 -4.58 14.44 5.26
C PHE A 124 -3.65 15.23 6.21
N GLY A 125 -2.88 16.20 5.69
CA GLY A 125 -1.92 16.98 6.49
C GLY A 125 -0.70 16.18 6.96
N LEU A 126 -0.44 15.02 6.36
CA LEU A 126 0.68 14.14 6.68
C LEU A 126 1.89 14.46 5.80
N LYS A 127 3.09 14.25 6.35
CA LYS A 127 4.35 14.59 5.67
C LYS A 127 5.03 13.41 4.99
N VAL A 128 4.83 12.20 5.49
CA VAL A 128 5.55 11.01 5.04
C VAL A 128 4.64 9.79 4.99
N THR A 129 4.95 8.89 4.05
CA THR A 129 4.40 7.54 4.00
C THR A 129 5.53 6.53 4.11
N VAL A 130 5.36 5.54 4.98
CA VAL A 130 6.32 4.46 5.20
C VAL A 130 5.52 3.17 5.21
N THR A 131 6.01 2.13 4.54
CA THR A 131 5.33 0.84 4.42
C THR A 131 6.35 -0.26 4.20
N ILE A 132 6.06 -1.44 4.76
CA ILE A 132 6.85 -2.65 4.53
C ILE A 132 6.42 -3.25 3.19
N PHE A 133 7.35 -3.42 2.27
CA PHE A 133 7.13 -4.08 0.97
C PHE A 133 7.79 -5.46 0.98
N THR A 134 6.97 -6.51 1.00
CA THR A 134 7.41 -7.89 1.26
C THR A 134 7.78 -8.65 0.00
N GLY A 135 7.00 -8.46 -1.07
CA GLY A 135 7.23 -9.09 -2.37
C GLY A 135 8.08 -8.28 -3.33
N ILE A 136 8.79 -8.97 -4.24
CA ILE A 136 9.63 -8.32 -5.26
C ILE A 136 8.83 -7.40 -6.19
N GLY A 137 7.57 -7.77 -6.48
CA GLY A 137 6.68 -6.96 -7.31
C GLY A 137 6.30 -5.63 -6.66
N SER A 138 6.03 -5.63 -5.36
CA SER A 138 5.68 -4.42 -4.62
C SER A 138 6.90 -3.54 -4.34
N GLN A 139 8.07 -4.14 -4.05
CA GLN A 139 9.36 -3.44 -3.96
C GLN A 139 9.73 -2.73 -5.28
N THR A 140 9.58 -3.42 -6.41
CA THR A 140 9.84 -2.84 -7.73
C THR A 140 8.90 -1.67 -8.03
N ALA A 141 7.61 -1.82 -7.71
CA ALA A 141 6.63 -0.75 -7.88
C ALA A 141 6.93 0.46 -6.96
N ALA A 142 7.35 0.21 -5.72
CA ALA A 142 7.74 1.26 -4.78
C ALA A 142 8.95 2.04 -5.29
N LYS A 143 9.99 1.35 -5.77
CA LYS A 143 11.17 1.99 -6.34
C LYS A 143 10.85 2.83 -7.58
N LYS A 144 9.93 2.36 -8.44
CA LYS A 144 9.40 3.14 -9.57
C LYS A 144 8.52 4.33 -9.17
N ALA A 145 8.01 4.34 -7.94
CA ALA A 145 7.24 5.42 -7.36
C ALA A 145 8.10 6.32 -6.45
N ASP A 146 9.43 6.27 -6.61
CA ASP A 146 10.42 7.08 -5.89
C ASP A 146 10.42 6.89 -4.36
N TYR A 147 10.19 5.66 -3.90
CA TYR A 147 10.43 5.29 -2.50
C TYR A 147 11.90 5.01 -2.23
N ASP A 148 12.38 5.48 -1.07
CA ASP A 148 13.70 5.15 -0.52
C ASP A 148 13.65 3.90 0.37
N ASP A 149 14.69 3.06 0.27
CA ASP A 149 14.87 1.90 1.15
C ASP A 149 15.43 2.35 2.50
N LEU A 150 14.63 2.27 3.58
CA LEU A 150 15.08 2.58 4.95
C LEU A 150 15.78 1.39 5.62
N TYR A 151 15.29 0.19 5.36
CA TYR A 151 15.84 -1.06 5.85
C TYR A 151 15.43 -2.19 4.91
N SER A 152 16.35 -3.11 4.62
CA SER A 152 16.05 -4.31 3.84
C SER A 152 16.83 -5.50 4.40
N PHE A 153 16.24 -6.68 4.30
CA PHE A 153 16.89 -7.93 4.62
C PHE A 153 16.26 -9.03 3.77
N LYS A 154 16.97 -10.13 3.61
CA LYS A 154 16.46 -11.31 2.90
C LYS A 154 15.76 -12.21 3.91
N TYR A 155 14.68 -12.87 3.50
CA TYR A 155 14.12 -13.96 4.28
C TYR A 155 15.18 -15.07 4.39
N ILE A 156 15.75 -15.20 5.57
CA ILE A 156 16.51 -16.36 6.00
C ILE A 156 15.51 -17.05 6.92
N LYS A 157 15.02 -18.25 6.56
CA LYS A 157 13.96 -18.97 7.29
C LYS A 157 13.95 -18.61 8.78
N PHE A 158 12.87 -17.97 9.23
CA PHE A 158 12.57 -17.85 10.66
C PHE A 158 12.13 -19.21 11.20
#